data_AF-A0A957RT54-F1
#
_entry.id   AF-A0A957RT54-F1
#
_cell.length_a   1.000
_cell.length_b   1.000
_cell.length_c   1.000
_cell.angle_alpha   90.00
_cell.angle_beta   90.00
_cell.angle_gamma   90.00
#
_symmetry.space_group_name_H-M   'P 1'
#
loop_
_entity.id
_entity.type
_entity.pdbx_description
1 polymer ?
#
loop_
_entity_poly.entity_id
_entity_poly.type
_entity_poly.pdbx_seq_one_letter_code
_entity_poly.pdbx_strand_id
1 'polypeptide(L)'
;AAVAEAFHILNNFDIPIGVEFGEEEREKIPDIPSATQWTAVSDLASGMFYYKTMRDSAVKRVDLNRIDFATGVETAYVLDKGVFTFEDVTPIR
;
A
#
# COMPACT_ATOMS: atom_id res chain seq x y z
N ALA A 1 -14.41 10.09 1.42
CA ALA A 1 -14.47 10.26 2.89
C ALA A 1 -14.23 8.93 3.60
N ALA A 2 -15.14 7.95 3.54
CA ALA A 2 -15.01 6.68 4.30
C ALA A 2 -13.73 5.86 3.99
N VAL A 3 -13.31 5.77 2.72
CA VAL A 3 -12.07 5.05 2.34
C VAL A 3 -10.83 5.70 2.94
N ALA A 4 -10.78 7.04 2.98
CA ALA A 4 -9.65 7.76 3.58
C ALA A 4 -9.58 7.50 5.09
N GLU A 5 -10.73 7.52 5.78
CA GLU A 5 -10.80 7.19 7.21
C GLU A 5 -10.43 5.73 7.49
N ALA A 6 -10.84 4.80 6.63
CA ALA A 6 -10.40 3.41 6.74
C ALA A 6 -8.87 3.30 6.66
N PHE A 7 -8.23 3.99 5.71
CA PHE A 7 -6.77 4.06 5.67
C PHE A 7 -6.18 4.73 6.92
N HIS A 8 -6.78 5.80 7.45
CA HIS A 8 -6.31 6.42 8.69
C HIS A 8 -6.34 5.45 9.88
N ILE A 9 -7.41 4.65 10.02
CA ILE A 9 -7.49 3.62 11.06
C ILE A 9 -6.42 2.54 10.83
N LEU A 10 -6.28 2.08 9.59
CA LEU A 10 -5.32 1.02 9.25
C LEU A 10 -3.86 1.46 9.41
N ASN A 11 -3.55 2.74 9.22
CA ASN A 11 -2.21 3.30 9.47
C ASN A 11 -1.78 3.14 10.94
N ASN A 12 -2.71 3.08 11.90
CA ASN A 12 -2.35 2.83 13.31
C ASN A 12 -1.84 1.40 13.55
N PHE A 13 -2.02 0.50 12.58
CA PHE A 13 -1.49 -0.87 12.59
C PHE A 13 -0.32 -1.05 11.61
N ASP A 14 0.20 0.03 11.01
CA ASP A 14 1.46 -0.06 10.28
C ASP A 14 2.58 -0.33 11.30
N ILE A 15 3.27 -1.46 11.15
CA ILE A 15 4.33 -1.87 12.09
C ILE A 15 5.68 -1.37 11.55
N PRO A 16 6.30 -0.36 12.18
CA PRO A 16 7.59 0.13 11.77
C PRO A 16 8.67 -0.91 12.06
N ILE A 17 9.67 -1.01 11.21
CA ILE A 17 10.73 -1.98 11.37
C ILE A 17 11.57 -1.68 12.60
N GLY A 18 11.87 -2.72 13.37
CA GLY A 18 12.67 -2.65 14.59
C GLY A 18 11.87 -2.66 15.90
N VAL A 19 10.54 -2.59 15.87
CA VAL A 19 9.70 -2.85 17.07
C VAL A 19 9.32 -4.32 17.23
N GLU A 20 9.50 -5.12 16.18
CA GLU A 20 9.13 -6.55 16.14
C GLU A 20 10.24 -7.47 16.66
N PHE A 21 11.48 -6.97 16.72
CA PHE A 21 12.68 -7.74 17.03
C PHE A 21 13.30 -7.25 18.34
N GLY A 22 13.65 -8.18 19.24
CA GLY A 22 14.43 -7.87 20.44
C GLY A 22 15.83 -7.35 20.09
N GLU A 23 16.52 -6.71 21.05
CA GLU A 23 17.87 -6.15 20.83
C GLU A 23 18.87 -7.17 20.27
N GLU A 24 18.71 -8.45 20.64
CA GLU A 24 19.56 -9.57 20.22
C GLU A 24 19.37 -9.99 18.75
N GLU A 25 18.29 -9.55 18.09
CA GLU A 25 17.95 -9.98 16.71
C GLU A 25 18.08 -8.86 15.68
N ARG A 26 18.69 -7.72 16.05
CA ARG A 26 18.89 -6.57 15.15
C ARG A 26 19.62 -6.90 13.86
N GLU A 27 20.57 -7.83 13.90
CA GLU A 27 21.32 -8.27 12.70
C GLU A 27 20.49 -9.15 11.75
N LYS A 28 19.34 -9.66 12.18
CA LYS A 28 18.42 -10.46 11.37
C LYS A 28 17.32 -9.62 10.73
N ILE A 29 17.28 -8.31 10.99
CA ILE A 29 16.24 -7.43 10.45
C ILE A 29 16.44 -7.31 8.92
N PRO A 30 15.47 -7.76 8.12
CA PRO A 30 15.55 -7.62 6.67
C PRO A 30 15.54 -6.14 6.25
N ASP A 31 16.25 -5.80 5.17
CA ASP A 31 16.29 -4.45 4.57
C ASP A 31 14.98 -4.13 3.83
N ILE A 32 13.92 -4.01 4.61
CA ILE A 32 12.61 -3.54 4.19
C ILE A 32 12.33 -2.20 4.90
N PRO A 33 11.36 -1.40 4.41
CA PRO A 33 10.99 -0.11 5.03
C PRO A 33 9.83 -0.21 6.03
N SER A 34 9.00 -1.24 5.93
CA SER A 34 7.94 -1.59 6.89
C SER A 34 7.73 -3.10 6.90
N ALA A 35 7.29 -3.67 8.02
CA ALA A 35 6.86 -5.07 8.06
C ALA A 35 5.49 -5.25 7.39
N THR A 36 4.64 -4.22 7.44
CA THR A 36 3.41 -4.15 6.64
C THR A 36 3.77 -3.84 5.19
N GLN A 37 3.70 -4.86 4.32
CA GLN A 37 4.11 -4.73 2.91
C GLN A 37 3.10 -3.96 2.05
N TRP A 38 1.81 -4.10 2.32
CA TRP A 38 0.73 -3.38 1.65
C TRP A 38 -0.52 -3.32 2.54
N THR A 39 -1.33 -2.29 2.31
CA THR A 39 -2.59 -2.05 3.02
C THR A 39 -3.68 -1.88 1.98
N ALA A 40 -4.84 -2.49 2.17
CA ALA A 40 -5.96 -2.38 1.25
C ALA A 40 -7.31 -2.11 1.93
N VAL A 41 -8.20 -1.48 1.17
CA VAL A 41 -9.58 -1.17 1.56
C VAL A 41 -10.49 -1.53 0.39
N SER A 42 -11.55 -2.28 0.65
CA SER A 42 -12.59 -2.59 -0.34
C SER A 42 -13.87 -1.82 -0.01
N ASP A 43 -14.29 -0.94 -0.90
CA ASP A 43 -15.60 -0.30 -0.85
C ASP A 43 -16.61 -1.17 -1.61
N LEU A 44 -17.31 -2.03 -0.86
CA LEU A 44 -18.27 -2.99 -1.40
C LEU A 44 -19.53 -2.32 -1.98
N ALA A 45 -19.87 -1.11 -1.53
CA ALA A 45 -21.06 -0.40 -2.01
C ALA A 45 -20.85 0.18 -3.41
N SER A 46 -19.62 0.64 -3.71
CA SER A 46 -19.27 1.20 -5.02
C SER A 46 -18.51 0.24 -5.94
N GLY A 47 -18.13 -0.95 -5.45
CA GLY A 47 -17.36 -1.93 -6.23
C GLY A 47 -15.92 -1.46 -6.50
N MET A 48 -15.30 -0.82 -5.52
CA MET A 48 -13.96 -0.24 -5.67
C MET A 48 -12.98 -0.88 -4.71
N PHE A 49 -11.81 -1.26 -5.21
CA PHE A 49 -10.70 -1.78 -4.42
C PHE A 49 -9.57 -0.77 -4.38
N TYR A 50 -9.02 -0.50 -3.20
CA TYR A 50 -7.96 0.48 -2.98
C TYR A 50 -6.79 -0.16 -2.28
N TYR A 51 -5.56 0.22 -2.63
CA TYR A 51 -4.37 -0.25 -1.94
C TYR A 51 -3.22 0.76 -1.97
N LYS A 52 -2.34 0.70 -0.96
CA LYS A 52 -1.02 1.35 -0.93
C LYS A 52 0.04 0.30 -0.57
N THR A 53 1.30 0.56 -0.84
CA THR A 53 2.41 -0.36 -0.53
C THR A 53 3.39 0.28 0.43
N MET A 54 4.29 -0.53 1.01
CA MET A 54 5.35 -0.04 1.91
C MET A 54 6.32 0.94 1.24
N ARG A 55 6.47 0.88 -0.09
CA ARG A 55 7.41 1.72 -0.86
C ARG A 55 6.71 2.85 -1.62
N ASP A 56 5.40 2.77 -1.80
CA ASP A 56 4.60 3.78 -2.48
C ASP A 56 3.27 4.01 -1.72
N SER A 57 3.25 5.11 -0.97
CA SER A 57 2.11 5.54 -0.15
C SER A 57 0.96 6.12 -0.98
N ALA A 58 1.14 6.35 -2.29
CA ALA A 58 0.05 6.77 -3.15
C ALA A 58 -0.98 5.64 -3.27
N VAL A 59 -2.22 5.95 -2.88
CA VAL A 59 -3.34 5.03 -2.95
C VAL A 59 -3.69 4.78 -4.42
N LYS A 60 -3.62 3.51 -4.80
CA LYS A 60 -4.03 2.98 -6.11
C LYS A 60 -5.46 2.47 -5.99
N ARG A 61 -6.22 2.59 -7.08
CA ARG A 61 -7.63 2.17 -7.14
C ARG A 61 -7.84 1.24 -8.32
N VAL A 62 -8.57 0.16 -8.09
CA VAL A 62 -9.12 -0.75 -9.09
C VAL A 62 -10.65 -0.61 -9.07
N ASP A 63 -11.21 -0.25 -10.22
CA ASP A 63 -12.67 -0.16 -10.42
C ASP A 63 -13.17 -1.51 -10.94
N LEU A 64 -13.80 -2.30 -10.05
CA LEU A 64 -14.23 -3.66 -10.38
C LEU A 64 -15.39 -3.66 -11.37
N ASN A 65 -16.16 -2.58 -11.45
CA ASN A 65 -17.29 -2.48 -12.39
C ASN A 65 -16.83 -2.38 -13.85
N ARG A 66 -15.54 -2.12 -14.07
CA ARG A 66 -14.93 -2.03 -15.41
C ARG A 66 -14.25 -3.32 -15.85
N ILE A 67 -14.31 -4.37 -15.04
CA ILE A 67 -13.72 -5.67 -15.31
C ILE A 67 -14.84 -6.63 -15.73
N ASP A 68 -14.67 -7.31 -16.86
CA ASP A 68 -15.54 -8.42 -17.24
C ASP A 68 -15.07 -9.71 -16.57
N PHE A 69 -15.79 -10.13 -15.54
CA PHE A 69 -15.51 -11.37 -14.81
C PHE A 69 -16.12 -12.64 -15.45
N ALA A 70 -17.00 -12.49 -16.45
CA ALA A 70 -17.66 -13.62 -17.10
C ALA A 70 -16.82 -14.19 -18.23
N THR A 71 -16.15 -13.33 -19.01
CA THR A 71 -15.38 -13.75 -20.19
C THR A 71 -13.94 -13.23 -20.22
N GLY A 72 -13.56 -12.42 -19.23
CA GLY A 72 -12.20 -11.88 -19.13
C GLY A 72 -11.14 -12.97 -18.91
N VAL A 73 -9.94 -12.71 -19.44
CA VAL A 73 -8.74 -13.48 -19.13
C VAL A 73 -8.09 -12.86 -17.90
N GLU A 74 -7.49 -13.70 -17.05
CA GLU A 74 -6.69 -13.24 -15.92
C GLU A 74 -5.60 -12.25 -16.38
N THR A 75 -5.49 -11.13 -15.68
CA THR A 75 -4.45 -10.13 -15.91
C THR A 75 -3.73 -9.84 -14.59
N ALA A 76 -2.41 -9.77 -14.65
CA ALA A 76 -1.56 -9.43 -13.52
C ALA A 76 -0.86 -8.11 -13.79
N TYR A 77 -0.86 -7.24 -12.77
CA TYR A 77 -0.17 -5.95 -12.80
C TYR A 77 0.90 -5.93 -11.73
N VAL A 78 1.99 -5.23 -12.01
CA VAL A 78 3.02 -5.01 -10.99
C VAL A 78 2.42 -4.16 -9.87
N LEU A 79 2.66 -4.55 -8.62
CA LEU A 79 2.09 -3.92 -7.44
C LEU A 79 2.54 -2.46 -7.28
N ASP A 80 3.84 -2.21 -7.40
CA ASP A 80 4.49 -0.90 -7.40
C ASP A 80 5.86 -0.97 -8.11
N LYS A 81 6.65 0.12 -8.07
CA LYS A 81 7.99 0.17 -8.68
C LYS A 81 9.10 -0.46 -7.83
N GLY A 82 8.80 -0.92 -6.61
CA GLY A 82 9.79 -1.46 -5.67
C GLY A 82 10.77 -0.42 -5.11
N VAL A 83 10.59 0.87 -5.41
CA VAL A 83 11.47 1.96 -4.97
C VAL A 83 10.65 3.04 -4.29
N PHE A 84 11.20 3.60 -3.20
CA PHE A 84 10.60 4.76 -2.57
C PHE A 84 10.77 5.98 -3.48
N THR A 85 9.67 6.69 -3.74
CA THR A 85 9.66 7.88 -4.59
C THR A 85 9.12 9.07 -3.82
N PHE A 86 9.65 10.25 -4.10
CA PHE A 86 9.20 11.51 -3.53
C PHE A 86 9.08 12.56 -4.64
N GLU A 87 8.20 13.53 -4.45
CA GLU A 87 8.09 14.70 -5.31
C GLU A 87 9.02 15.79 -4.77
N ASP A 88 9.98 16.25 -5.57
CA ASP A 88 10.81 17.41 -5.21
C ASP A 88 10.02 18.69 -5.48
N VAL A 89 9.56 19.31 -4.39
CA VAL A 89 8.80 20.56 -4.42
C VAL A 89 9.67 21.79 -4.14
N THR A 90 11.00 21.68 -4.29
CA THR A 90 11.93 22.80 -4.08
C THR A 90 11.61 23.95 -5.04
N PRO A 91 11.21 25.13 -4.54
CA PRO A 91 10.91 26.27 -5.40
C PRO A 91 12.19 26.75 -6.09
N ILE A 92 12.19 26.78 -7.43
CA ILE A 92 13.25 27.44 -8.20
C ILE A 92 13.01 28.95 -8.04
N ARG A 93 13.93 29.63 -7.35
CA ARG A 93 13.98 31.10 -7.28
C ARG A 93 14.81 31.65 -8.42
#